data_AF-K4MKY9-F1
#
_entry.id   AF-K4MKY9-F1
#
_cell.length_a   1.000
_cell.length_b   1.000
_cell.length_c   1.000
_cell.angle_alpha   90.00
_cell.angle_beta   90.00
_cell.angle_gamma   90.00
#
_symmetry.space_group_name_H-M   'P 1'
#
loop_
_entity.id
_entity.type
_entity.pdbx_description
1 polymer ?
#
loop_
_entity_poly.entity_id
_entity_poly.type
_entity_poly.pdbx_seq_one_letter_code
_entity_poly.pdbx_strand_id
1 'polypeptide(L)'
;LSVAAIPFLARLVEQSLREVNKGTIEAAVAMGGTSFQILSRVLFVEARSGLVLGLTVTTVSFISYSAVAGVVGGGGIGDLAIRYGYYRFQTDVMICTVLLLIILVQSVQFLGNTLSAKLDKR
;
A
#
# COMPACT_ATOMS: atom_id res chain seq x y z
N LEU A 1 5.80 -13.78 -8.23
CA LEU A 1 5.26 -12.60 -7.51
C LEU A 1 4.40 -11.71 -8.41
N SER A 2 4.87 -11.33 -9.60
CA SER A 2 4.18 -10.37 -10.48
C SER A 2 2.76 -10.78 -10.90
N VAL A 3 2.49 -12.06 -11.19
CA VAL A 3 1.15 -12.52 -11.59
C VAL A 3 0.13 -12.43 -10.43
N ALA A 4 0.56 -12.69 -9.19
CA ALA A 4 -0.30 -12.61 -8.01
C ALA A 4 -0.57 -11.15 -7.58
N ALA A 5 0.32 -10.22 -7.94
CA ALA A 5 0.17 -8.80 -7.62
C ALA A 5 -0.94 -8.11 -8.44
N ILE A 6 -1.23 -8.61 -9.65
CA ILE A 6 -2.22 -8.01 -10.57
C ILE A 6 -3.63 -7.96 -9.94
N PRO A 7 -4.24 -9.07 -9.50
CA PRO A 7 -5.59 -9.03 -8.92
C PRO A 7 -5.63 -8.24 -7.60
N PHE A 8 -4.53 -8.25 -6.84
CA PHE A 8 -4.44 -7.49 -5.60
C PHE A 8 -4.46 -5.98 -5.87
N LEU A 9 -3.66 -5.51 -6.81
CA LEU A 9 -3.61 -4.10 -7.20
C LEU A 9 -4.93 -3.66 -7.85
N ALA A 10 -5.53 -4.50 -8.69
CA ALA A 10 -6.85 -4.23 -9.30
C ALA A 10 -7.93 -4.01 -8.23
N ARG A 11 -8.01 -4.88 -7.22
CA ARG A 11 -8.96 -4.76 -6.11
C ARG A 11 -8.76 -3.48 -5.30
N LEU A 12 -7.50 -3.07 -5.12
CA LEU A 12 -7.15 -1.87 -4.38
C LEU A 12 -7.52 -0.59 -5.11
N VAL A 13 -7.32 -0.58 -6.43
CA VAL A 13 -7.78 0.51 -7.32
C VAL A 13 -9.31 0.57 -7.31
N GLU A 14 -9.99 -0.58 -7.42
CA GLU A 14 -11.46 -0.66 -7.35
C GLU A 14 -12.00 -0.11 -6.03
N GLN A 15 -11.39 -0.47 -4.90
CA GLN A 15 -11.79 0.04 -3.60
C GLN A 15 -11.61 1.56 -3.49
N SER A 16 -10.48 2.08 -3.97
CA SER A 16 -10.19 3.52 -3.98
C SER A 16 -11.20 4.30 -4.83
N LEU A 17 -11.63 3.74 -5.96
CA LEU A 17 -12.66 4.32 -6.82
C LEU A 17 -14.05 4.25 -6.17
N ARG A 18 -14.33 3.18 -5.41
CA ARG A 18 -15.62 2.96 -4.72
C ARG A 18 -15.77 3.82 -3.47
N GLU A 19 -14.67 4.26 -2.86
CA GLU A 19 -14.65 5.20 -1.73
C GLU A 19 -15.00 6.64 -2.16
N VAL A 20 -15.00 6.96 -3.46
CA VAL A 20 -15.45 8.26 -3.98
C VAL A 20 -16.95 8.43 -3.75
N ASN A 21 -17.34 9.56 -3.16
CA ASN A 21 -18.73 9.85 -2.84
C ASN A 21 -19.57 9.96 -4.13
N LYS A 22 -20.71 9.25 -4.17
CA LYS A 22 -21.66 9.30 -5.27
C LYS A 22 -22.19 10.73 -5.52
N GLY A 23 -22.28 11.56 -4.48
CA GLY A 23 -22.70 12.96 -4.61
C GLY A 23 -21.78 13.80 -5.50
N THR A 24 -20.47 13.51 -5.52
CA THR A 24 -19.51 14.19 -6.41
C THR A 24 -19.72 13.79 -7.87
N ILE A 25 -20.12 12.54 -8.11
CA ILE A 25 -20.46 12.02 -9.44
C ILE A 25 -21.78 12.64 -9.93
N GLU A 26 -22.80 12.69 -9.07
CA GLU A 26 -24.10 13.29 -9.38
C GLU A 26 -23.99 14.79 -9.70
N ALA A 27 -23.15 15.52 -8.96
CA ALA A 27 -22.85 16.93 -9.25
C ALA A 27 -22.16 17.11 -10.61
N ALA A 28 -21.23 16.23 -10.98
CA ALA A 28 -20.56 16.27 -12.28
C ALA A 28 -21.51 15.96 -13.45
N VAL A 29 -22.48 15.06 -13.24
CA VAL A 29 -23.54 14.78 -14.23
C VAL A 29 -24.49 15.98 -14.36
N ALA A 30 -24.87 16.61 -13.25
CA ALA A 30 -25.73 17.80 -13.25
C ALA A 30 -25.07 19.00 -13.97
N MET A 31 -23.74 19.09 -13.95
CA MET A 31 -22.97 20.09 -14.71
C MET A 31 -22.83 19.77 -16.21
N GLY A 32 -23.43 18.68 -16.71
CA GLY A 32 -23.39 18.32 -18.12
C GLY A 32 -22.06 17.68 -18.58
N GLY A 33 -21.28 17.13 -17.65
CA GLY A 33 -20.03 16.45 -17.98
C GLY A 33 -20.26 15.18 -18.80
N THR A 34 -19.49 15.00 -19.88
CA THR A 34 -19.49 13.73 -20.63
C THR A 34 -18.87 12.61 -19.78
N SER A 35 -19.29 11.35 -19.98
CA SER A 35 -18.84 10.20 -19.17
C SER A 35 -17.31 10.08 -19.08
N PHE A 36 -16.59 10.40 -20.16
CA PHE A 36 -15.13 10.36 -20.19
C PHE A 36 -14.49 11.49 -19.35
N GLN A 37 -15.13 12.66 -19.33
CA GLN A 37 -14.69 13.81 -18.55
C GLN A 37 -14.92 13.57 -17.05
N ILE A 38 -16.04 12.95 -16.68
CA ILE A 38 -16.32 12.56 -15.29
C ILE A 38 -15.29 11.53 -14.80
N LEU A 39 -15.01 10.50 -15.60
CA LEU A 39 -14.03 9.47 -15.25
C LEU A 39 -12.63 10.04 -15.04
N SER A 40 -12.12 10.80 -16.02
CA SER A 40 -10.73 11.26 -16.02
C SER A 40 -10.49 12.50 -15.14
N ARG A 41 -11.43 13.45 -15.07
CA ARG A 41 -11.22 14.72 -14.35
C ARG A 41 -11.85 14.76 -12.96
N VAL A 42 -12.89 13.99 -12.69
CA VAL A 42 -13.56 14.01 -11.38
C VAL A 42 -13.15 12.78 -10.58
N LEU A 43 -13.45 11.59 -11.08
CA LEU A 43 -13.19 10.33 -10.37
C LEU A 43 -11.70 10.13 -10.08
N PHE A 44 -10.83 10.35 -11.08
CA PHE A 44 -9.38 10.20 -10.91
C PHE A 44 -8.73 11.31 -10.08
N VAL A 45 -9.36 12.47 -9.92
CA VAL A 45 -8.84 13.57 -9.08
C VAL A 45 -9.28 13.36 -7.63
N GLU A 46 -10.52 12.94 -7.42
CA GLU A 46 -11.09 12.67 -6.11
C GLU A 46 -10.49 11.40 -5.48
N ALA A 47 -10.25 10.35 -6.27
CA ALA A 47 -9.67 9.10 -5.79
C ALA A 47 -8.16 9.16 -5.53
N ARG A 48 -7.47 10.29 -5.77
CA ARG A 48 -5.99 10.36 -5.66
C ARG A 48 -5.50 10.04 -4.25
N SER A 49 -6.18 10.52 -3.22
CA SER A 49 -5.85 10.20 -1.82
C SER A 49 -5.95 8.69 -1.56
N GLY A 50 -7.07 8.08 -1.99
CA GLY A 50 -7.30 6.64 -1.87
C GLY A 50 -6.28 5.80 -2.63
N LEU A 51 -5.92 6.20 -3.86
CA LEU A 51 -4.89 5.51 -4.65
C LEU A 51 -3.51 5.56 -3.99
N VAL A 52 -3.15 6.66 -3.34
CA VAL A 52 -1.87 6.77 -2.61
C VAL A 52 -1.86 5.89 -1.36
N LEU A 53 -2.96 5.86 -0.60
CA LEU A 53 -3.11 4.90 0.51
C LEU A 53 -3.00 3.47 0.01
N GLY A 54 -3.65 3.20 -1.12
CA GLY A 54 -3.64 1.87 -1.70
C GLY A 54 -2.26 1.41 -2.18
N LEU A 55 -1.51 2.30 -2.80
CA LEU A 55 -0.11 2.07 -3.15
C LEU A 55 0.74 1.80 -1.90
N THR A 56 0.53 2.58 -0.83
CA THR A 56 1.24 2.41 0.44
C THR A 56 1.00 1.01 1.02
N VAL A 57 -0.26 0.57 1.07
CA VAL A 57 -0.63 -0.78 1.54
C VAL A 57 -0.01 -1.87 0.65
N THR A 58 0.06 -1.64 -0.66
CA THR A 58 0.68 -2.59 -1.60
C THR A 58 2.18 -2.71 -1.35
N THR A 59 2.87 -1.59 -1.14
CA THR A 59 4.30 -1.57 -0.79
C THR A 59 4.56 -2.30 0.53
N VAL A 60 3.76 -2.03 1.56
CA VAL A 60 3.85 -2.74 2.85
C VAL A 60 3.62 -4.24 2.67
N SER A 61 2.62 -4.62 1.87
CA SER A 61 2.34 -6.02 1.55
C SER A 61 3.53 -6.69 0.87
N PHE A 62 4.22 -6.02 -0.06
CA PHE A 62 5.43 -6.54 -0.68
C PHE A 62 6.60 -6.69 0.29
N ILE A 63 6.77 -5.76 1.24
CA ILE A 63 7.78 -5.88 2.31
C ILE A 63 7.50 -7.13 3.15
N SER A 64 6.25 -7.33 3.55
CA SER A 64 5.82 -8.53 4.30
C SER A 64 6.05 -9.82 3.50
N TYR A 65 5.71 -9.82 2.20
CA TYR A 65 5.98 -10.97 1.33
C TYR A 65 7.49 -11.24 1.16
N SER A 66 8.34 -10.21 1.10
CA SER A 66 9.80 -10.38 1.04
C SER A 66 10.36 -10.96 2.33
N ALA A 67 9.82 -10.57 3.49
CA ALA A 67 10.18 -11.18 4.77
C ALA A 67 9.85 -12.68 4.82
N VAL A 68 8.65 -13.06 4.35
CA VAL A 68 8.25 -14.48 4.24
C VAL A 68 9.09 -15.22 3.20
N ALA A 69 9.45 -14.59 2.08
CA ALA A 69 10.33 -15.18 1.07
C ALA A 69 11.75 -15.46 1.61
N GLY A 70 12.23 -14.67 2.57
CA GLY A 70 13.48 -14.91 3.29
C GLY A 70 13.47 -16.24 4.08
N VAL A 71 12.32 -16.67 4.59
CA VAL A 71 12.16 -17.96 5.29
C VAL A 71 12.34 -19.15 4.34
N VAL A 72 11.95 -18.98 3.07
CA VAL A 72 12.01 -20.04 2.04
C VAL A 72 13.34 -20.03 1.28
N GLY A 73 14.34 -19.27 1.76
CA GLY A 73 15.67 -19.21 1.15
C GLY A 73 15.76 -18.33 -0.11
N GLY A 74 14.76 -17.48 -0.36
CA GLY A 74 14.74 -16.57 -1.52
C GLY A 74 15.63 -15.32 -1.40
N GLY A 75 16.27 -15.12 -0.25
CA GLY A 75 17.03 -13.90 0.08
C GLY A 75 16.11 -12.69 0.35
N GLY A 76 16.49 -11.85 1.33
CA GLY A 76 15.72 -10.65 1.71
C GLY A 76 15.92 -10.25 3.17
N ILE A 77 15.16 -9.27 3.65
CA ILE A 77 15.25 -8.78 5.04
C ILE A 77 14.93 -9.91 6.05
N GLY A 78 14.07 -10.87 5.66
CA GLY A 78 13.75 -12.06 6.46
C GLY A 78 14.88 -13.11 6.56
N ASP A 79 15.81 -13.15 5.60
CA ASP A 79 16.95 -14.07 5.64
C ASP A 79 17.92 -13.71 6.78
N LEU A 80 18.14 -12.41 7.00
CA LEU A 80 18.92 -11.91 8.14
C LEU A 80 18.29 -12.29 9.48
N ALA A 81 16.97 -12.20 9.60
CA ALA A 81 16.24 -12.56 10.82
C ALA A 81 16.33 -14.06 11.13
N ILE A 82 16.22 -14.92 10.11
CA ILE A 82 16.26 -16.38 10.28
C ILE A 82 17.69 -16.87 10.52
N ARG A 83 18.67 -16.43 9.71
CA ARG A 83 20.07 -16.90 9.82
C ARG A 83 20.77 -16.43 11.09
N TYR A 84 20.54 -15.19 11.52
CA TYR A 84 21.22 -14.66 12.72
C TYR A 84 20.39 -14.78 14.00
N GLY A 85 19.05 -14.70 13.92
CA GLY A 85 18.16 -14.83 15.08
C GLY A 85 17.84 -16.27 15.44
N TYR A 86 17.37 -17.07 14.48
CA TYR A 86 16.87 -18.44 14.74
C TYR A 86 18.01 -19.47 14.81
N TYR A 87 18.92 -19.48 13.84
CA TYR A 87 20.00 -20.48 13.78
C TYR A 87 21.06 -20.34 14.87
N ARG A 88 21.20 -19.16 15.48
CA ARG A 88 22.21 -18.90 16.53
C ARG A 88 21.62 -18.77 17.93
N PHE A 89 20.29 -18.91 18.09
CA PHE A 89 19.57 -18.76 19.36
C PHE A 89 19.88 -17.45 20.12
N GLN A 90 20.33 -16.41 19.44
CA GLN A 90 20.56 -15.09 20.05
C GLN A 90 19.26 -14.29 20.00
N THR A 91 18.46 -14.41 21.06
CA THR A 91 17.17 -13.70 21.23
C THR A 91 17.32 -12.19 21.04
N ASP A 92 18.45 -11.61 21.43
CA ASP A 92 18.76 -10.19 21.26
C ASP A 92 18.76 -9.77 19.79
N VAL A 93 19.37 -10.57 18.91
CA VAL A 93 19.44 -10.27 17.47
C VAL A 93 18.07 -10.43 16.83
N MET A 94 17.30 -11.44 17.23
CA MET A 94 15.93 -11.64 16.78
C MET A 94 15.05 -10.41 17.10
N ILE A 95 15.09 -9.93 18.35
CA ILE A 95 14.32 -8.75 18.80
C ILE A 95 14.75 -7.49 18.02
N CYS A 96 16.06 -7.26 17.86
CA CYS A 96 16.57 -6.13 17.07
C CYS A 96 16.08 -6.16 15.62
N THR A 97 16.02 -7.34 14.99
CA THR A 97 15.59 -7.47 13.59
C THR A 97 14.09 -7.22 13.44
N VAL A 98 13.27 -7.70 14.39
CA VAL A 98 11.83 -7.43 14.42
C VAL A 98 11.54 -5.95 14.63
N LEU A 99 12.24 -5.31 15.58
CA LEU A 99 12.12 -3.86 15.82
C LEU A 99 12.48 -3.06 14.57
N LEU A 100 13.55 -3.43 13.86
CA LEU A 100 13.97 -2.77 12.62
C LEU A 100 12.88 -2.88 11.54
N LEU A 101 12.27 -4.06 11.38
CA LEU A 101 11.15 -4.27 10.46
C LEU A 101 9.93 -3.42 10.83
N ILE A 102 9.58 -3.36 12.11
CA ILE A 102 8.46 -2.52 12.61
C ILE A 102 8.72 -1.05 12.27
N ILE A 103 9.91 -0.54 12.55
CA ILE A 103 10.29 0.85 12.26
C ILE A 103 10.24 1.13 10.76
N LEU A 104 10.74 0.21 9.93
CA LEU A 104 10.72 0.36 8.48
C LEU A 104 9.29 0.42 7.95
N VAL A 105 8.44 -0.53 8.36
CA VAL A 105 7.03 -0.56 7.95
C VAL A 105 6.29 0.68 8.44
N GLN A 106 6.48 1.09 9.69
CA GLN A 106 5.89 2.32 10.23
C GLN A 106 6.34 3.56 9.47
N SER A 107 7.62 3.64 9.09
CA SER A 107 8.14 4.79 8.32
C SER A 107 7.45 4.90 6.96
N VAL A 108 7.28 3.78 6.25
CA VAL A 108 6.56 3.74 4.97
C VAL A 108 5.08 4.09 5.16
N GLN A 109 4.43 3.54 6.19
CA GLN A 109 3.04 3.82 6.50
C GLN A 109 2.82 5.30 6.85
N PHE A 110 3.73 5.88 7.65
CA PHE A 110 3.67 7.28 8.07
C PHE A 110 3.85 8.21 6.87
N LEU A 111 4.82 7.92 6.00
CA LEU A 111 5.02 8.68 4.76
C LEU A 111 3.80 8.59 3.85
N GLY A 112 3.25 7.38 3.65
CA GLY A 112 2.07 7.15 2.83
C GLY A 112 0.82 7.85 3.35
N ASN A 113 0.57 7.77 4.66
CA ASN A 113 -0.55 8.46 5.32
C ASN A 113 -0.38 9.98 5.25
N THR A 114 0.83 10.51 5.45
CA THR A 114 1.09 11.95 5.37
C THR A 114 0.91 12.46 3.94
N LEU A 115 1.34 11.67 2.94
CA LEU A 115 1.21 12.02 1.53
C LEU A 115 -0.26 11.96 1.08
N SER A 116 -1.00 10.95 1.53
CA SER A 116 -2.45 10.87 1.34
C SER A 116 -3.16 12.05 2.00
N ALA A 117 -2.86 12.37 3.25
CA ALA A 117 -3.47 13.50 3.96
C ALA A 117 -3.18 14.85 3.29
N LYS A 118 -2.04 15.00 2.60
CA LYS A 118 -1.75 16.19 1.79
C LYS A 118 -2.48 16.22 0.45
N LEU A 119 -2.81 15.06 -0.11
CA LEU A 119 -3.57 14.93 -1.36
C LEU A 119 -5.08 14.92 -1.12
N ASP A 120 -5.52 14.62 0.09
CA ASP A 120 -6.89 14.73 0.54
C ASP A 120 -7.29 16.22 0.60
N LYS A 121 -7.90 16.71 -0.48
CA LYS A 121 -8.56 18.01 -0.54
C LYS A 121 -10.07 17.86 -0.30
N ARG A 122 -10.44 17.07 0.71
CA ARG A 122 -11.79 17.09 1.27
C ARG A 122 -12.00 18.33 2.13
#